data_AF-A0A392P4B5-F1
#
_entry.id   AF-A0A392P4B5-F1
#
_cell.length_a   1.000
_cell.length_b   1.000
_cell.length_c   1.000
_cell.angle_alpha   90.00
_cell.angle_beta   90.00
_cell.angle_gamma   90.00
#
_symmetry.space_group_name_H-M   'P 1'
#
loop_
_entity.id
_entity.type
_entity.pdbx_description
1 polymer ?
#
loop_
_entity_poly.entity_id
_entity_poly.type
_entity_poly.pdbx_seq_one_letter_code
_entity_poly.pdbx_strand_id
1 'polypeptide(L)'
;MSLAAGILLICFQRAPTDGVGVCFIAFAIGNGLYGCWVSHRIKFCCKILSLSLQPMSKFSDLNRPTYHMLAVGFLWISLWILAVIGALNFYFPPLVIIALVLSLAWTTEVMRNVVNITVSRVIALYYLRGMQSSTQFCFLRALTRNLGSACLGSLFVPTIEALRIVARGLNLLEGEDEFMFCCARCCLGVMESIFRNGNSWAYVQ
;
A
#
# COMPACT_ATOMS: atom_id res chain seq x y z
N MET A 1 15.97 -15.41 -8.09
CA MET A 1 15.77 -14.41 -9.17
C MET A 1 16.80 -13.28 -9.10
N SER A 2 16.89 -12.52 -7.99
CA SER A 2 17.86 -11.41 -7.83
C SER A 2 19.34 -11.82 -7.93
N LEU A 3 19.71 -12.98 -7.37
CA LEU A 3 21.09 -13.50 -7.40
C LEU A 3 21.54 -13.86 -8.83
N ALA A 4 20.69 -14.52 -9.60
CA ALA A 4 20.96 -14.88 -10.99
C ALA A 4 21.06 -13.64 -11.91
N ALA A 5 20.18 -12.64 -11.70
CA ALA A 5 20.25 -11.37 -12.42
C ALA A 5 21.54 -10.59 -12.11
N GLY A 6 21.97 -10.59 -10.84
CA GLY A 6 23.23 -9.95 -10.42
C GLY A 6 24.47 -10.59 -11.05
N ILE A 7 24.53 -11.93 -11.09
CA ILE A 7 25.65 -12.66 -11.73
C ILE A 7 25.69 -12.39 -13.24
N LEU A 8 24.53 -12.43 -13.92
CA LEU A 8 24.46 -12.17 -15.35
C LEU A 8 24.93 -10.74 -15.70
N LEU A 9 24.55 -9.73 -14.91
CA LEU A 9 24.95 -8.35 -15.14
C LEU A 9 26.46 -8.12 -15.00
N ILE A 10 27.12 -8.84 -14.09
CA ILE A 10 28.59 -8.81 -13.92
C ILE A 10 29.29 -9.54 -15.08
N CYS A 11 28.69 -10.62 -15.62
CA CYS A 11 29.25 -11.34 -16.75
C CYS A 11 29.23 -10.55 -18.07
N PHE A 12 28.31 -9.58 -18.23
CA PHE A 12 28.25 -8.74 -19.44
C PHE A 12 29.32 -7.63 -19.50
N GLN A 13 30.12 -7.42 -18.43
CA GLN A 13 31.27 -6.49 -18.35
C GLN A 13 31.04 -5.12 -19.01
N ARG A 14 29.92 -4.46 -18.69
CA ARG A 14 29.64 -3.09 -19.12
C ARG A 14 29.88 -2.16 -17.94
N ALA A 15 30.74 -1.15 -18.12
CA ALA A 15 31.12 -0.21 -17.06
C ALA A 15 29.96 0.35 -16.19
N PRO A 16 28.75 0.66 -16.71
CA PRO A 16 27.64 1.11 -15.87
C PRO A 16 26.84 -0.01 -15.18
N THR A 17 26.96 -1.28 -15.60
CA THR A 17 26.14 -2.40 -15.09
C THR A 17 26.80 -3.19 -13.97
N ASP A 18 28.12 -3.10 -13.83
CA ASP A 18 28.88 -3.89 -12.85
C ASP A 18 28.52 -3.49 -11.41
N GLY A 19 28.39 -2.19 -11.13
CA GLY A 19 27.97 -1.69 -9.82
C GLY A 19 26.55 -2.13 -9.45
N VAL A 20 25.64 -2.12 -10.42
CA VAL A 20 24.25 -2.59 -10.23
C VAL A 20 24.23 -4.09 -9.92
N GLY A 21 25.04 -4.89 -10.61
CA GLY A 21 25.20 -6.31 -10.35
C GLY A 21 25.66 -6.63 -8.92
N VAL A 22 26.68 -5.90 -8.43
CA VAL A 22 27.17 -6.05 -7.05
C VAL A 22 26.08 -5.72 -6.02
N CYS A 23 25.31 -4.64 -6.23
CA CYS A 23 24.18 -4.30 -5.36
C CYS A 23 23.11 -5.40 -5.34
N PHE A 24 22.78 -6.00 -6.48
CA PHE A 24 21.81 -7.10 -6.56
C PHE A 24 22.27 -8.37 -5.82
N ILE A 25 23.56 -8.68 -5.87
CA ILE A 25 24.14 -9.81 -5.14
C ILE A 25 24.12 -9.55 -3.63
N ALA A 26 24.56 -8.37 -3.19
CA ALA A 26 24.51 -7.98 -1.78
C ALA A 26 23.06 -8.02 -1.23
N PHE A 27 22.10 -7.53 -2.01
CA PHE A 27 20.69 -7.59 -1.67
C PHE A 27 20.17 -9.04 -1.61
N ALA A 28 20.59 -9.91 -2.52
CA ALA A 28 20.20 -11.32 -2.51
C ALA A 28 20.74 -12.06 -1.27
N ILE A 29 21.99 -11.79 -0.88
CA ILE A 29 22.60 -12.35 0.34
C ILE A 29 21.86 -11.84 1.58
N GLY A 30 21.56 -10.53 1.64
CA GLY A 30 20.77 -9.93 2.72
C GLY A 30 19.38 -10.55 2.86
N ASN A 31 18.67 -10.76 1.75
CA ASN A 31 17.37 -11.44 1.77
C ASN A 31 17.46 -12.91 2.17
N GLY A 32 18.54 -13.60 1.78
CA GLY A 32 18.79 -14.99 2.21
C GLY A 32 18.99 -15.08 3.73
N LEU A 33 19.86 -14.25 4.29
CA LEU A 33 20.10 -14.13 5.73
C LEU A 33 18.83 -13.73 6.49
N TYR A 34 18.09 -12.76 5.96
CA TYR A 34 16.80 -12.33 6.52
C TYR A 34 15.78 -13.49 6.51
N GLY A 35 15.71 -14.26 5.42
CA GLY A 35 14.85 -15.44 5.32
C GLY A 35 15.20 -16.51 6.35
N CYS A 36 16.49 -16.79 6.54
CA CYS A 36 16.96 -17.72 7.58
C CYS A 36 16.56 -17.24 8.99
N TRP A 37 16.70 -15.95 9.28
CA TRP A 37 16.34 -15.39 10.59
C TRP A 37 14.83 -15.33 10.84
N VAL A 38 14.04 -14.96 9.83
CA VAL A 38 12.57 -14.90 9.91
C VAL A 38 11.93 -16.29 9.95
N SER A 39 12.57 -17.33 9.40
CA SER A 39 12.03 -18.69 9.32
C SER A 39 11.49 -19.23 10.65
N HIS A 40 12.13 -18.87 11.77
CA HIS A 40 11.68 -19.24 13.11
C HIS A 40 10.31 -18.65 13.47
N ARG A 41 10.02 -17.42 13.02
CA ARG A 41 8.73 -16.73 13.27
C ARG A 41 7.62 -17.16 12.31
N ILE A 42 7.97 -17.73 11.15
CA ILE A 42 6.99 -18.17 10.15
C ILE A 42 6.03 -19.22 10.73
N LYS A 43 6.51 -20.16 11.56
CA LYS A 43 5.65 -21.20 12.16
C LYS A 43 4.54 -20.60 13.02
N PHE A 44 4.84 -19.59 13.82
CA PHE A 44 3.87 -18.87 14.64
C PHE A 44 2.88 -18.08 13.79
N CYS A 45 3.39 -17.32 12.81
CA CYS A 45 2.55 -16.58 11.87
C CYS A 45 1.62 -17.51 11.08
N CYS A 46 2.07 -18.66 10.60
CA CYS A 46 1.24 -19.64 9.91
C CYS A 46 0.12 -20.18 10.79
N LYS A 47 0.36 -20.38 12.10
CA LYS A 47 -0.67 -20.85 13.03
C LYS A 47 -1.70 -19.76 13.35
N ILE A 48 -1.26 -18.52 13.53
CA ILE A 48 -2.21 -17.39 13.67
C ILE A 48 -2.99 -17.19 12.38
N LEU A 49 -2.32 -17.25 11.23
CA LEU A 49 -2.95 -17.11 9.92
C LEU A 49 -3.94 -18.23 9.64
N SER A 50 -3.65 -19.48 10.00
CA SER A 50 -4.61 -20.58 9.81
C SER A 50 -5.85 -20.41 10.68
N LEU A 51 -5.69 -19.93 11.92
CA LEU A 51 -6.80 -19.61 12.82
C LEU A 51 -7.63 -18.42 12.30
N SER A 52 -6.99 -17.38 11.75
CA SER A 52 -7.70 -16.23 11.19
C SER A 52 -8.39 -16.54 9.85
N LEU A 53 -7.88 -17.53 9.11
CA LEU A 53 -8.47 -18.02 7.85
C LEU A 53 -9.57 -19.07 8.07
N GLN A 54 -9.68 -19.66 9.27
CA GLN A 54 -10.70 -20.67 9.58
C GLN A 54 -12.14 -20.20 9.31
N PRO A 55 -12.52 -18.93 9.57
CA PRO A 55 -13.82 -18.39 9.16
C PRO A 55 -13.95 -18.23 7.64
N MET A 56 -12.86 -17.96 6.91
CA MET A 56 -12.90 -17.72 5.46
C MET A 56 -13.30 -18.96 4.66
N SER A 57 -12.93 -20.17 5.12
CA SER A 57 -13.34 -21.42 4.45
C SER A 57 -14.86 -21.64 4.47
N LYS A 58 -15.57 -20.97 5.39
CA LYS A 58 -17.02 -21.04 5.54
C LYS A 58 -17.78 -20.03 4.67
N PHE A 59 -17.07 -19.08 4.05
CA PHE A 59 -17.64 -18.01 3.23
C PHE A 59 -16.92 -17.94 1.86
N SER A 60 -17.20 -18.88 0.95
CA SER A 60 -16.63 -18.85 -0.42
C SER A 60 -17.04 -17.61 -1.22
N ASP A 61 -18.13 -16.94 -0.83
CA ASP A 61 -18.64 -15.72 -1.45
C ASP A 61 -17.82 -14.46 -1.14
N LEU A 62 -16.78 -14.55 -0.30
CA LEU A 62 -15.91 -13.41 0.03
C LEU A 62 -15.02 -13.01 -1.14
N ASN A 63 -14.72 -13.93 -2.06
CA ASN A 63 -13.80 -13.66 -3.18
C ASN A 63 -14.43 -12.79 -4.28
N ARG A 64 -15.75 -12.83 -4.47
CA ARG A 64 -16.44 -12.02 -5.49
C ARG A 64 -16.18 -10.51 -5.38
N PRO A 65 -16.39 -9.84 -4.23
CA PRO A 65 -16.09 -8.43 -4.09
C PRO A 65 -14.60 -8.10 -4.29
N THR A 66 -13.70 -9.01 -3.90
CA THR A 66 -12.26 -8.88 -4.14
C THR A 66 -11.94 -8.89 -5.64
N TYR A 67 -12.57 -9.77 -6.42
CA TYR A 67 -12.41 -9.78 -7.88
C TYR A 67 -12.94 -8.51 -8.54
N HIS A 68 -14.08 -7.98 -8.08
CA HIS A 68 -14.59 -6.69 -8.56
C HIS A 68 -13.61 -5.54 -8.27
N MET A 69 -13.06 -5.48 -7.06
CA MET A 69 -12.07 -4.48 -6.70
C MET A 69 -10.78 -4.60 -7.51
N LEU A 70 -10.33 -5.83 -7.77
CA LEU A 70 -9.15 -6.07 -8.61
C LEU A 70 -9.38 -5.61 -10.05
N ALA A 71 -10.56 -5.88 -10.63
CA ALA A 71 -10.92 -5.43 -11.96
C ALA A 71 -10.98 -3.89 -12.05
N VAL A 72 -11.57 -3.23 -11.05
CA VAL A 72 -11.60 -1.76 -10.96
C VAL A 72 -10.18 -1.20 -10.84
N GLY A 73 -9.32 -1.81 -10.01
CA GLY A 73 -7.92 -1.41 -9.89
C GLY A 73 -7.15 -1.54 -11.20
N PHE A 74 -7.36 -2.62 -11.96
CA PHE A 74 -6.72 -2.81 -13.26
C PHE A 74 -7.16 -1.75 -14.29
N LEU A 75 -8.46 -1.45 -14.35
CA LEU A 75 -9.00 -0.40 -15.21
C LEU A 75 -8.42 0.97 -14.84
N TRP A 76 -8.34 1.26 -13.54
CA TRP A 76 -7.78 2.51 -13.05
C TRP A 76 -6.30 2.68 -13.39
N ILE A 77 -5.49 1.64 -13.23
CA ILE A 77 -4.07 1.65 -13.60
C ILE A 77 -3.92 1.88 -15.11
N SER A 78 -4.77 1.24 -15.92
CA SER A 78 -4.75 1.42 -17.37
C SER A 78 -5.07 2.87 -17.77
N LEU A 79 -6.09 3.47 -17.14
CA LEU A 79 -6.43 4.89 -17.32
C LEU A 79 -5.30 5.82 -16.86
N TRP A 80 -4.64 5.49 -15.75
CA TRP A 80 -3.50 6.25 -15.25
C TRP A 80 -2.32 6.25 -16.21
N ILE A 81 -1.98 5.09 -16.80
CA ILE A 81 -0.90 4.99 -17.81
C ILE A 81 -1.21 5.88 -19.02
N LEU A 82 -2.45 5.85 -19.51
CA LEU A 82 -2.90 6.72 -20.60
C LEU A 82 -2.78 8.21 -20.21
N ALA A 83 -3.17 8.56 -18.99
CA ALA A 83 -3.08 9.93 -18.48
C ALA A 83 -1.62 10.41 -18.37
N VAL A 84 -0.69 9.55 -17.98
CA VAL A 84 0.75 9.89 -17.93
C VAL A 84 1.31 10.15 -19.32
N ILE A 85 0.95 9.33 -20.31
CA ILE A 85 1.38 9.53 -21.70
C ILE A 85 0.86 10.88 -22.23
N GLY A 86 -0.39 11.23 -21.91
CA GLY A 86 -0.97 12.54 -22.24
C GLY A 86 -0.28 13.71 -21.51
N ALA A 87 0.08 13.52 -20.23
CA ALA A 87 0.69 14.53 -19.38
C ALA A 87 2.05 15.04 -19.91
N LEU A 88 2.78 14.22 -20.68
CA LEU A 88 4.06 14.59 -21.29
C LEU A 88 3.95 15.75 -22.29
N ASN A 89 2.75 16.03 -22.82
CA ASN A 89 2.51 17.12 -23.77
C ASN A 89 2.00 18.41 -23.12
N PHE A 90 1.87 18.46 -21.78
CA PHE A 90 1.40 19.65 -21.07
C PHE A 90 2.53 20.65 -20.78
N TYR A 91 2.13 21.90 -20.49
CA TYR A 91 3.04 23.02 -20.21
C TYR A 91 3.93 22.80 -18.98
N PHE A 92 3.46 22.04 -17.99
CA PHE A 92 4.20 21.69 -16.77
C PHE A 92 4.15 20.18 -16.47
N PRO A 93 4.87 19.34 -17.23
CA PRO A 93 4.86 17.89 -17.08
C PRO A 93 5.12 17.37 -15.65
N PRO A 94 6.13 17.87 -14.90
CA PRO A 94 6.45 17.29 -13.59
C PRO A 94 5.35 17.52 -12.54
N LEU A 95 4.71 18.70 -12.54
CA LEU A 95 3.60 18.99 -11.62
C LEU A 95 2.38 18.09 -11.89
N VAL A 96 2.05 17.90 -13.18
CA VAL A 96 0.94 17.03 -13.59
C VAL A 96 1.23 15.57 -13.22
N ILE A 97 2.46 15.09 -13.42
CA ILE A 97 2.87 13.74 -13.04
C ILE A 97 2.79 13.54 -11.51
N ILE A 98 3.24 14.52 -10.71
CA ILE A 98 3.11 14.44 -9.24
C ILE A 98 1.65 14.35 -8.81
N ALA A 99 0.77 15.17 -9.41
CA ALA A 99 -0.67 15.12 -9.13
C ALA A 99 -1.29 13.76 -9.53
N LEU A 100 -0.87 13.20 -10.67
CA LEU A 100 -1.29 11.87 -11.11
C LEU A 100 -0.82 10.77 -10.16
N VAL A 101 0.42 10.82 -9.67
CA VAL A 101 0.95 9.87 -8.69
C VAL A 101 0.18 9.95 -7.37
N LEU A 102 -0.13 11.16 -6.90
CA LEU A 102 -0.95 11.38 -5.71
C LEU A 102 -2.36 10.78 -5.87
N SER A 103 -2.99 10.97 -7.04
CA SER A 103 -4.29 10.38 -7.37
C SER A 103 -4.25 8.85 -7.37
N LEU A 104 -3.18 8.25 -7.92
CA LEU A 104 -2.99 6.81 -7.88
C LEU A 104 -2.81 6.29 -6.45
N ALA A 105 -1.95 6.93 -5.67
CA ALA A 105 -1.73 6.55 -4.27
C ALA A 105 -3.02 6.64 -3.46
N TRP A 106 -3.77 7.73 -3.61
CA TRP A 106 -5.08 7.92 -2.96
C TRP A 106 -6.06 6.80 -3.32
N THR A 107 -6.29 6.55 -4.61
CA THR A 107 -7.22 5.52 -5.06
C THR A 107 -6.83 4.11 -4.61
N THR A 108 -5.53 3.79 -4.54
CA THR A 108 -5.08 2.49 -3.99
C THR A 108 -5.37 2.34 -2.50
N GLU A 109 -5.21 3.40 -1.71
CA GLU A 109 -5.56 3.40 -0.29
C GLU A 109 -7.07 3.34 -0.07
N VAL A 110 -7.87 4.03 -0.90
CA VAL A 110 -9.34 3.90 -0.90
C VAL A 110 -9.76 2.45 -1.13
N MET A 111 -9.25 1.81 -2.19
CA MET A 111 -9.59 0.42 -2.51
C MET A 111 -9.21 -0.54 -1.37
N ARG A 112 -8.02 -0.39 -0.79
CA ARG A 112 -7.57 -1.18 0.36
C ARG A 112 -8.49 -1.01 1.56
N ASN A 113 -8.87 0.22 1.88
CA ASN A 113 -9.73 0.51 3.02
C ASN A 113 -11.14 -0.04 2.84
N VAL A 114 -11.71 0.04 1.63
CA VAL A 114 -13.01 -0.57 1.34
C VAL A 114 -12.95 -2.08 1.53
N VAL A 115 -11.91 -2.76 1.03
CA VAL A 115 -11.73 -4.20 1.27
C VAL A 115 -11.64 -4.49 2.77
N ASN A 116 -10.84 -3.75 3.52
CA ASN A 116 -10.68 -3.95 4.97
C ASN A 116 -11.98 -3.75 5.75
N ILE A 117 -12.79 -2.73 5.43
CA ILE A 117 -14.12 -2.50 6.04
C ILE A 117 -15.06 -3.67 5.75
N THR A 118 -15.04 -4.17 4.53
CA THR A 118 -15.95 -5.25 4.12
C THR A 118 -15.61 -6.57 4.81
N VAL A 119 -14.32 -6.89 4.90
CA VAL A 119 -13.84 -8.11 5.57
C VAL A 119 -14.05 -8.03 7.09
N SER A 120 -13.65 -6.92 7.73
CA SER A 120 -13.82 -6.72 9.17
C SER A 120 -15.27 -6.79 9.61
N ARG A 121 -16.19 -6.20 8.84
CA ARG A 121 -17.63 -6.24 9.14
C ARG A 121 -18.23 -7.65 9.01
N VAL A 122 -17.86 -8.41 7.98
CA VAL A 122 -18.31 -9.81 7.82
C VAL A 122 -17.83 -10.66 9.00
N ILE A 123 -16.57 -10.49 9.40
CA ILE A 123 -15.97 -11.20 10.54
C ILE A 123 -16.64 -10.76 11.86
N ALA A 124 -16.85 -9.47 12.07
CA ALA A 124 -17.52 -8.95 13.28
C ALA A 124 -18.96 -9.47 13.41
N LEU A 125 -19.73 -9.51 12.32
CA LEU A 125 -21.08 -10.07 12.32
C LEU A 125 -21.09 -11.58 12.62
N TYR A 126 -20.10 -12.31 12.11
CA TYR A 126 -19.95 -13.73 12.40
C TYR A 126 -19.65 -13.98 13.88
N TYR A 127 -18.67 -13.27 14.47
CA TYR A 127 -18.29 -13.48 15.87
C TYR A 127 -19.30 -12.94 16.87
N LEU A 128 -19.90 -11.77 16.62
CA LEU A 128 -20.81 -11.13 17.59
C LEU A 128 -22.24 -11.64 17.51
N ARG A 129 -22.70 -12.07 16.34
CA ARG A 129 -24.12 -12.45 16.12
C ARG A 129 -24.30 -13.89 15.65
N GLY A 130 -23.24 -14.64 15.37
CA GLY A 130 -23.33 -16.00 14.84
C GLY A 130 -24.01 -16.08 13.46
N MET A 131 -24.20 -14.95 12.78
CA MET A 131 -24.96 -14.87 11.53
C MET A 131 -24.03 -15.05 10.32
N GLN A 132 -24.44 -15.91 9.38
CA GLN A 132 -23.84 -15.94 8.06
C GLN A 132 -24.51 -14.89 7.17
N SER A 133 -23.99 -13.66 7.20
CA SER A 133 -24.45 -12.59 6.30
C SER A 133 -23.87 -12.79 4.89
N SER A 134 -24.67 -12.49 3.86
CA SER A 134 -24.14 -12.41 2.49
C SER A 134 -23.09 -11.30 2.38
N THR A 135 -21.97 -11.64 1.76
CA THR A 135 -20.79 -10.76 1.60
C THR A 135 -21.12 -9.56 0.71
N GLN A 136 -21.98 -9.76 -0.30
CA GLN A 136 -22.47 -8.71 -1.20
C GLN A 136 -23.27 -7.62 -0.49
N PHE A 137 -24.14 -7.98 0.47
CA PHE A 137 -24.91 -6.98 1.21
C PHE A 137 -24.02 -6.11 2.11
N CYS A 138 -23.02 -6.73 2.75
CA CYS A 138 -22.01 -5.99 3.52
C CYS A 138 -21.12 -5.11 2.62
N PHE A 139 -20.77 -5.59 1.43
CA PHE A 139 -20.01 -4.86 0.43
C PHE A 139 -20.76 -3.63 -0.10
N LEU A 140 -22.02 -3.81 -0.50
CA LEU A 140 -22.88 -2.73 -0.99
C LEU A 140 -23.10 -1.68 0.10
N ARG A 141 -23.28 -2.11 1.36
CA ARG A 141 -23.40 -1.19 2.50
C ARG A 141 -22.08 -0.45 2.78
N ALA A 142 -20.93 -1.10 2.67
CA ALA A 142 -19.64 -0.43 2.83
C ALA A 142 -19.43 0.64 1.75
N LEU A 143 -19.76 0.32 0.49
CA LEU A 143 -19.69 1.26 -0.64
C LEU A 143 -20.67 2.44 -0.53
N THR A 144 -21.84 2.24 0.08
CA THR A 144 -22.88 3.29 0.14
C THR A 144 -22.80 4.16 1.38
N ARG A 145 -22.42 3.60 2.53
CA ARG A 145 -22.51 4.28 3.84
C ARG A 145 -21.15 4.65 4.43
N ASN A 146 -20.13 3.81 4.24
CA ASN A 146 -18.81 3.99 4.85
C ASN A 146 -17.76 4.47 3.84
N LEU A 147 -18.11 4.60 2.55
CA LEU A 147 -17.18 5.03 1.51
C LEU A 147 -16.76 6.49 1.69
N GLY A 148 -17.65 7.37 2.15
CA GLY A 148 -17.31 8.77 2.42
C GLY A 148 -16.22 8.92 3.50
N SER A 149 -16.36 8.22 4.63
CA SER A 149 -15.36 8.23 5.70
C SER A 149 -14.08 7.50 5.30
N ALA A 150 -14.19 6.39 4.55
CA ALA A 150 -13.05 5.67 4.01
C ALA A 150 -12.24 6.52 3.01
N CYS A 151 -12.91 7.27 2.13
CA CYS A 151 -12.30 8.18 1.15
C CYS A 151 -11.61 9.37 1.82
N LEU A 152 -12.21 9.93 2.89
CA LEU A 152 -11.59 11.00 3.67
C LEU A 152 -10.38 10.49 4.46
N GLY A 153 -10.48 9.32 5.11
CA GLY A 153 -9.37 8.71 5.85
C GLY A 153 -8.20 8.24 4.96
N SER A 154 -8.48 7.88 3.72
CA SER A 154 -7.46 7.49 2.72
C SER A 154 -6.84 8.69 1.98
N LEU A 155 -7.42 9.89 2.07
CA LEU A 155 -6.84 11.11 1.49
C LEU A 155 -5.55 11.51 2.23
N PHE A 156 -5.57 11.49 3.57
CA PHE A 156 -4.49 12.08 4.36
C PHE A 156 -3.19 11.25 4.37
N VAL A 157 -3.28 9.93 4.38
CA VAL A 157 -2.10 9.04 4.46
C VAL A 157 -1.13 9.21 3.27
N PRO A 158 -1.56 9.05 2.00
CA PRO A 158 -0.69 9.22 0.84
C PRO A 158 -0.26 10.68 0.62
N THR A 159 -1.08 11.66 0.98
CA THR A 159 -0.69 13.08 0.92
C THR A 159 0.43 13.40 1.92
N ILE A 160 0.35 12.89 3.16
CA ILE A 160 1.38 13.05 4.18
C ILE A 160 2.69 12.37 3.76
N GLU A 161 2.62 11.17 3.21
CA GLU A 161 3.82 10.45 2.77
C GLU A 161 4.47 11.10 1.54
N ALA A 162 3.67 11.60 0.59
CA ALA A 162 4.18 12.38 -0.52
C ALA A 162 4.83 13.70 -0.05
N LEU A 163 4.23 14.41 0.90
CA LEU A 163 4.81 15.59 1.52
C LEU A 163 6.15 15.29 2.20
N ARG A 164 6.32 14.12 2.83
CA ARG A 164 7.61 13.70 3.39
C ARG A 164 8.66 13.44 2.32
N ILE A 165 8.29 12.81 1.21
CA ILE A 165 9.21 12.54 0.11
C ILE A 165 9.69 13.86 -0.50
N VAL A 166 8.76 14.80 -0.74
CA VAL A 166 9.10 16.15 -1.22
C VAL A 166 9.98 16.90 -0.21
N ALA A 167 9.61 16.89 1.07
CA ALA A 167 10.41 17.53 2.12
C ALA A 167 11.81 16.92 2.21
N ARG A 168 11.97 15.60 2.08
CA ARG A 168 13.30 14.97 2.04
C ARG A 168 14.08 15.32 0.77
N GLY A 169 13.41 15.42 -0.38
CA GLY A 169 14.03 15.85 -1.63
C GLY A 169 14.55 17.28 -1.57
N LEU A 170 13.77 18.19 -0.96
CA LEU A 170 14.16 19.58 -0.73
C LEU A 170 15.32 19.68 0.28
N ASN A 171 15.28 18.92 1.40
CA ASN A 171 16.39 18.85 2.37
C ASN A 171 17.71 18.33 1.77
N LEU A 172 17.67 17.56 0.67
CA LEU A 172 18.87 17.09 -0.01
C LEU A 172 19.43 18.13 -1.00
N LEU A 173 18.64 19.14 -1.36
CA LEU A 173 18.99 20.19 -2.33
C LEU A 173 19.34 21.53 -1.65
N GLU A 174 18.71 21.85 -0.52
CA GLU A 174 18.97 23.04 0.30
C GLU A 174 19.53 22.64 1.67
N GLY A 175 20.71 23.15 2.00
CA GLY A 175 21.49 22.73 3.16
C GLY A 175 21.48 23.67 4.37
N GLU A 176 20.41 24.42 4.68
CA GLU A 176 20.48 25.40 5.79
C GLU A 176 19.29 25.56 6.77
N ASP A 177 18.11 24.92 6.62
CA ASP A 177 16.97 25.16 7.54
C ASP A 177 16.54 23.96 8.42
N GLU A 178 17.47 23.38 9.18
CA GLU A 178 17.25 22.16 9.99
C GLU A 178 16.07 22.24 11.01
N PHE A 179 15.75 23.43 11.53
CA PHE A 179 14.77 23.59 12.61
C PHE A 179 13.30 23.49 12.13
N MET A 180 12.96 24.16 11.02
CA MET A 180 11.60 24.15 10.48
C MET A 180 11.22 22.75 9.95
N PHE A 181 12.19 22.02 9.39
CA PHE A 181 12.00 20.66 8.92
C PHE A 181 11.83 19.64 10.05
N CYS A 182 12.42 19.85 11.22
CA CYS A 182 12.22 18.99 12.40
C CYS A 182 10.77 19.06 12.92
N CYS A 183 10.22 20.27 13.04
CA CYS A 183 8.82 20.47 13.45
C CYS A 183 7.84 19.87 12.44
N ALA A 184 8.06 20.08 11.13
CA ALA A 184 7.25 19.46 10.08
C ALA A 184 7.30 17.93 10.16
N ARG A 185 8.48 17.34 10.37
CA ARG A 185 8.65 15.88 10.50
C ARG A 185 7.96 15.32 11.75
N CYS A 186 8.00 16.04 12.86
CA CYS A 186 7.30 15.69 14.10
C CYS A 186 5.77 15.72 13.90
N CYS A 187 5.22 16.81 13.36
CA CYS A 187 3.80 16.94 13.08
C CYS A 187 3.30 15.88 12.10
N LEU A 188 4.05 15.61 11.03
CA LEU A 188 3.73 14.55 10.06
C LEU A 188 3.79 13.16 10.71
N GLY A 189 4.67 12.92 11.69
CA GLY A 189 4.74 11.68 12.46
C GLY A 189 3.53 11.46 13.38
N VAL A 190 3.10 12.52 14.07
CA VAL A 190 1.91 12.50 14.93
C VAL A 190 0.64 12.26 14.11
N MET A 191 0.49 12.96 12.98
CA MET A 191 -0.66 12.76 12.08
C MET A 191 -0.72 11.32 11.56
N GLU A 192 0.40 10.76 11.11
CA GLU A 192 0.44 9.36 10.65
C GLU A 192 0.02 8.39 11.76
N SER A 193 0.50 8.59 12.99
CA SER A 193 0.15 7.73 14.12
C SER A 193 -1.35 7.79 14.44
N ILE A 194 -1.93 8.99 14.45
CA ILE A 194 -3.37 9.21 14.68
C ILE A 194 -4.19 8.55 13.58
N PHE A 195 -3.81 8.73 12.31
CA PHE A 195 -4.57 8.14 11.19
C PHE A 195 -4.42 6.62 11.12
N ARG A 196 -3.21 6.07 11.35
CA ARG A 196 -2.98 4.62 11.35
C ARG A 196 -3.76 3.94 12.46
N ASN A 197 -3.75 4.52 13.66
CA ASN A 197 -4.46 3.95 14.80
C ASN A 197 -5.97 4.19 14.69
N GLY A 198 -6.40 5.38 14.25
CA GLY A 198 -7.81 5.75 14.06
C GLY A 198 -8.51 4.91 13.00
N ASN A 199 -7.86 4.65 11.86
CA ASN A 199 -8.42 3.78 10.82
C ASN A 199 -8.69 2.36 11.33
N SER A 200 -7.80 1.81 12.17
CA SER A 200 -7.95 0.45 12.72
C SER A 200 -9.25 0.27 13.50
N TRP A 201 -9.63 1.27 14.32
CA TRP A 201 -10.88 1.23 15.11
C TRP A 201 -12.11 1.58 14.27
N ALA A 202 -11.98 2.50 13.30
CA ALA A 202 -13.07 2.88 12.40
C ALA A 202 -13.56 1.72 11.51
N TYR A 203 -12.70 0.74 11.23
CA TYR A 203 -13.08 -0.45 10.45
C TYR A 203 -14.03 -1.39 11.17
N VAL A 204 -14.10 -1.35 12.51
CA VAL A 204 -14.89 -2.30 13.32
C VAL A 204 -16.36 -1.88 13.48
N GLN A 205 -16.73 -0.63 13.12
CA GLN A 205 -18.11 -0.07 13.18
C GLN A 205 -18.95 -0.37 11.90
#